data_AF-A0A251XKA1-F1
#
_entry.id   AF-A0A251XKA1-F1
#
_cell.length_a   1.000
_cell.length_b   1.000
_cell.length_c   1.000
_cell.angle_alpha   90.00
_cell.angle_beta   90.00
_cell.angle_gamma   90.00
#
_symmetry.space_group_name_H-M   'P 1'
#
loop_
_entity.id
_entity.type
_entity.pdbx_description
1 polymer ?
#
loop_
_entity_poly.entity_id
_entity_poly.type
_entity_poly.pdbx_seq_one_letter_code
_entity_poly.pdbx_strand_id
1 'polypeptide(L)' 'MRIAVEHRIGRLGIGDVALTCAVSSAHRADAFAACGLLVDEVKQRVPIWKQQAFDDGTSEWVASLG' A
#
# COMPACT_ATOMS: atom_id res chain seq x y z
N MET A 1 -21.02 -5.72 2.32
CA MET A 1 -19.65 -5.19 2.47
C MET A 1 -19.34 -4.30 1.27
N ARG A 2 -18.59 -3.21 1.44
CA ARG A 2 -18.05 -2.38 0.35
C ARG A 2 -16.56 -2.17 0.58
N ILE A 3 -15.79 -2.05 -0.49
CA ILE A 3 -14.34 -1.89 -0.45
C ILE A 3 -13.93 -0.75 -1.40
N ALA A 4 -12.87 -0.04 -1.04
CA ALA A 4 -12.19 0.92 -1.90
C ALA A 4 -10.68 0.80 -1.68
N VAL A 5 -9.91 0.91 -2.76
CA VAL A 5 -8.45 0.90 -2.72
C VAL A 5 -7.90 1.89 -3.76
N GLU A 6 -6.89 2.64 -3.36
CA GLU A 6 -6.16 3.55 -4.24
C GLU A 6 -4.67 3.47 -3.91
N HIS A 7 -3.86 3.38 -4.96
CA HIS A 7 -2.41 3.42 -4.85
C HIS A 7 -1.87 4.60 -5.67
N ARG A 8 -1.10 5.48 -5.03
CA ARG A 8 -0.47 6.64 -5.68
C ARG A 8 0.80 6.21 -6.41
N ILE A 9 1.03 6.78 -7.60
CA ILE A 9 2.28 6.64 -8.34
C ILE A 9 2.96 8.00 -8.51
N GLY A 10 4.22 7.98 -8.91
CA GLY A 10 5.03 9.18 -9.07
C GLY A 10 5.81 9.53 -7.81
N ARG A 11 6.12 10.82 -7.62
CA ARG A 11 6.98 11.30 -6.54
C ARG A 11 6.19 11.44 -5.25
N LEU A 12 6.70 10.83 -4.17
CA LEU A 12 6.17 10.97 -2.82
C LEU A 12 7.26 11.54 -1.91
N GLY A 13 6.87 12.45 -1.03
CA GLY A 13 7.68 12.93 0.09
C GLY A 13 7.57 12.01 1.31
N ILE A 14 8.45 12.22 2.29
CA ILE A 14 8.37 11.54 3.58
C ILE A 14 7.05 11.92 4.25
N GLY A 15 6.26 10.91 4.62
CA GLY A 15 4.94 11.08 5.25
C GLY A 15 3.75 11.05 4.29
N ASP A 16 3.97 11.07 2.97
CA ASP A 16 2.89 10.93 2.00
C ASP A 16 2.26 9.54 2.02
N VAL A 17 0.95 9.49 1.77
CA VAL A 17 0.21 8.22 1.67
C VAL A 17 0.40 7.59 0.29
N ALA A 18 1.03 6.42 0.25
CA ALA A 18 1.24 5.63 -0.97
C ALA A 18 0.06 4.72 -1.31
N LEU A 19 -0.58 4.12 -0.30
CA LEU A 19 -1.67 3.17 -0.44
C LEU A 19 -2.76 3.49 0.59
N THR A 20 -4.01 3.56 0.13
CA THR A 20 -5.19 3.67 0.98
C THR A 20 -6.12 2.50 0.72
N CYS A 21 -6.61 1.87 1.79
CA CYS A 21 -7.61 0.81 1.76
C CYS A 21 -8.75 1.17 2.73
N ALA A 22 -10.00 1.02 2.29
CA ALA A 22 -11.17 1.25 3.12
C ALA A 22 -12.18 0.11 2.96
N VAL A 23 -12.71 -0.39 4.07
CA VAL A 23 -13.69 -1.48 4.11
C VAL A 23 -14.85 -1.12 5.03
N SER A 24 -16.07 -1.27 4.52
CA SER A 24 -17.30 -1.17 5.34
C SER A 24 -17.98 -2.53 5.44
N SER A 25 -18.25 -2.99 6.67
CA SER A 25 -19.01 -4.21 6.97
C SER A 25 -20.04 -3.97 8.07
N ALA A 26 -21.03 -4.85 8.17
CA ALA A 26 -22.04 -4.81 9.24
C ALA A 26 -21.43 -5.09 10.63
N HIS A 27 -20.38 -5.91 10.68
CA HIS A 27 -19.64 -6.22 11.90
C HIS A 27 -18.19 -5.75 11.77
N ARG A 28 -17.69 -5.09 12.81
CA ARG A 28 -16.34 -4.50 12.81
C ARG A 28 -15.23 -5.55 12.61
N ALA A 29 -15.42 -6.77 13.12
CA ALA A 29 -14.43 -7.85 13.01
C ALA A 29 -14.13 -8.17 11.54
N ASP A 30 -15.18 -8.34 10.73
CA ASP A 30 -15.05 -8.60 9.30
C ASP A 30 -14.39 -7.43 8.56
N ALA A 31 -14.72 -6.19 8.94
CA ALA A 31 -14.13 -5.00 8.31
C ALA A 31 -12.61 -4.94 8.55
N PHE A 32 -12.16 -5.19 9.79
CA PHE A 32 -10.74 -5.21 10.11
C PHE A 32 -10.01 -6.36 9.41
N ALA A 33 -10.58 -7.57 9.45
CA ALA A 33 -9.98 -8.74 8.80
C ALA A 33 -9.84 -8.53 7.27
N ALA A 34 -10.90 -8.08 6.61
CA ALA A 34 -10.88 -7.83 5.17
C ALA A 34 -9.96 -6.65 4.78
N CYS A 35 -9.83 -5.62 5.62
CA CYS A 35 -8.92 -4.51 5.33
C CYS A 35 -7.44 -4.95 5.35
N GLY A 36 -7.05 -5.79 6.33
CA GLY A 36 -5.71 -6.38 6.36
C GLY A 36 -5.44 -7.23 5.12
N LEU A 37 -6.35 -8.15 4.79
CA LEU A 37 -6.25 -8.99 3.60
C LEU A 37 -6.15 -8.17 2.31
N LEU A 38 -6.91 -7.07 2.20
CA LEU A 38 -6.87 -6.20 1.02
C LEU A 38 -5.50 -5.54 0.85
N VAL A 39 -4.85 -5.10 1.93
CA VAL A 39 -3.49 -4.54 1.87
C VAL A 39 -2.49 -5.61 1.41
N ASP A 40 -2.58 -6.82 1.96
CA ASP A 40 -1.68 -7.92 1.62
C ASP A 40 -1.83 -8.33 0.15
N GLU A 41 -3.06 -8.53 -0.32
CA GLU A 41 -3.36 -8.86 -1.72
C GLU A 41 -2.83 -7.81 -2.69
N VAL A 42 -2.99 -6.52 -2.37
CA VAL A 42 -2.49 -5.43 -3.21
C VAL A 42 -0.97 -5.49 -3.31
N LYS A 43 -0.27 -5.62 -2.18
CA LYS A 43 1.20 -5.67 -2.16
C LYS A 43 1.77 -6.91 -2.84
N GLN A 44 1.04 -8.03 -2.82
CA GLN A 44 1.48 -9.27 -3.45
C GLN A 44 1.24 -9.30 -4.96
N ARG A 45 0.14 -8.71 -5.43
CA ARG A 45 -0.37 -8.98 -6.79
C ARG A 45 -0.37 -7.79 -7.72
N VAL A 46 -0.38 -6.57 -7.19
CA VAL A 46 -0.35 -5.38 -8.03
C VAL A 46 1.11 -5.12 -8.43
N PRO A 47 1.42 -4.97 -9.73
CA PRO A 47 2.78 -4.73 -10.20
C PRO A 47 3.19 -3.27 -9.94
N ILE A 48 3.59 -2.97 -8.70
CA ILE A 48 4.08 -1.68 -8.24
C ILE A 48 5.50 -1.82 -7.71
N TRP A 49 6.33 -0.81 -7.98
CA TRP A 49 7.74 -0.78 -7.55
C TRP A 49 8.03 0.54 -6.86
N LYS A 50 8.88 0.50 -5.82
CA LYS A 50 9.35 1.69 -5.09
C LYS A 50 10.83 1.86 -5.32
N GLN A 51 11.22 2.99 -5.92
CA GLN A 51 12.59 3.46 -5.91
C GLN A 51 12.73 4.53 -4.83
N GLN A 52 13.62 4.30 -3.85
CA GLN A 52 13.92 5.28 -2.81
C GLN A 52 15.20 6.03 -3.16
N ALA A 53 15.17 7.36 -3.07
CA ALA A 53 16.34 8.22 -3.23
C ALA A 53 16.80 8.67 -1.85
N PHE A 54 18.12 8.76 -1.67
CA PHE A 54 18.76 9.13 -0.41
C PHE A 54 19.47 10.49 -0.52
N ASP A 55 19.74 11.12 0.63
CA ASP A 55 20.34 12.46 0.70
C ASP A 55 21.82 12.49 0.25
N ASP A 56 22.47 11.33 0.16
CA ASP A 56 23.82 11.16 -0.40
C ASP A 56 23.83 11.07 -1.94
N GLY A 57 22.66 11.21 -2.58
CA GLY A 57 22.49 11.13 -4.03
C GLY A 57 22.34 9.72 -4.57
N THR A 58 22.38 8.68 -3.73
CA THR A 58 22.15 7.29 -4.16
C THR A 58 20.66 6.97 -4.26
N SER A 59 20.33 5.86 -4.94
CA SER A 59 18.96 5.34 -4.99
C SER A 59 18.93 3.83 -5.02
N GLU A 60 17.86 3.26 -4.47
CA GLU A 60 17.66 1.82 -4.37
C GLU A 60 16.24 1.44 -4.81
N TRP A 61 16.13 0.36 -5.60
CA TRP A 61 14.86 -0.28 -5.85
C TRP A 61 14.54 -1.25 -4.71
N VAL A 62 13.45 -0.98 -4.00
CA VAL A 62 12.96 -1.88 -2.97
C VAL A 62 12.33 -3.09 -3.66
N ALA A 63 13.04 -4.21 -3.67
CA ALA A 63 12.43 -5.51 -3.95
C ALA A 63 11.67 -5.96 -2.70
N SER A 64 10.46 -6.48 -2.87
CA SER A 64 9.68 -7.07 -1.78
C SER A 64 10.56 -8.04 -0.99
N LEU A 65 10.90 -7.71 0.26
CA LEU A 65 11.36 -8.70 1.22
C LEU A 65 10.15 -9.60 1.45
N GLY A 66 10.18 -10.79 0.83
CA GLY A 66 9.38 -11.91 1.31
C GLY A 66 9.72 -12.21 2.76
#